data_AF-A0A9N8YXV0-F1
#
_entry.id   AF-A0A9N8YXV0-F1
#
_cell.length_a   1.000
_cell.length_b   1.000
_cell.length_c   1.000
_cell.angle_alpha   90.00
_cell.angle_beta   90.00
_cell.angle_gamma   90.00
#
_symmetry.space_group_name_H-M   'P 1'
#
loop_
_entity.id
_entity.type
_entity.pdbx_description
1 polymer ?
#
loop_
_entity_poly.entity_id
_entity_poly.type
_entity_poly.pdbx_seq_one_letter_code
_entity_poly.pdbx_strand_id
1 'polypeptide(L)'
;MAENEFYIHSYLEFSESREYVFKDLSSVIISGEYGATGLAKRRLENEDILKDYHVVVDKDKFKKFEEHLNLIRGELLSIINECNCESENNQQLVLRRDAERNLSNTERSLTSVRTERDSLQIEKRSLERENSRLGDLIRAGERALDRKDDQIRERDRQITTYSTQLTTTQNQLTTTRNDLVAKRNQYDELNARFTTLQITINNKDNEISSLREELEGSQNIDLRYRERKLDELVRNSGLNRVRVINLRDAYESLMRAQEDYNLNNITNANNEIETIKAEFFQTNVNVNDLHKIYKICEKIAELKVKKERLHEQQYQAHQEQPINN
;
A
#
# COMPACT_ATOMS: atom_id res chain seq x y z
N MET A 1 63.72 -20.43 -33.85
CA MET A 1 63.96 -21.66 -33.09
C MET A 1 63.36 -22.78 -33.92
N ALA A 2 64.10 -23.37 -34.85
CA ALA A 2 65.28 -24.25 -34.66
C ALA A 2 64.84 -25.62 -34.11
N GLU A 3 65.25 -26.77 -34.66
CA GLU A 3 66.02 -27.08 -35.88
C GLU A 3 65.93 -28.61 -36.11
N ASN A 4 66.54 -29.13 -37.19
CA ASN A 4 67.00 -30.53 -37.34
C ASN A 4 65.96 -31.69 -37.49
N GLU A 5 66.20 -32.75 -38.29
CA GLU A 5 67.14 -32.97 -39.43
C GLU A 5 66.90 -34.34 -40.12
N PHE A 6 67.64 -34.62 -41.21
CA PHE A 6 67.93 -35.95 -41.84
C PHE A 6 66.79 -36.66 -42.62
N TYR A 7 66.84 -36.64 -43.98
CA TYR A 7 67.37 -37.69 -44.90
C TYR A 7 66.40 -38.90 -45.10
N ILE A 8 66.36 -39.66 -46.21
CA ILE A 8 67.32 -39.87 -47.32
C ILE A 8 66.63 -40.07 -48.72
N HIS A 9 67.44 -40.09 -49.78
CA HIS A 9 67.31 -40.64 -51.16
C HIS A 9 66.36 -41.84 -51.45
N SER A 10 65.97 -42.20 -52.70
CA SER A 10 66.04 -41.59 -54.06
C SER A 10 65.35 -42.51 -55.12
N TYR A 11 65.37 -42.12 -56.40
CA TYR A 11 64.94 -42.82 -57.64
C TYR A 11 63.42 -42.89 -57.92
N LEU A 12 62.86 -42.43 -59.07
CA LEU A 12 63.19 -42.61 -60.52
C LEU A 12 63.11 -44.08 -60.96
N GLU A 13 62.68 -44.49 -62.15
CA GLU A 13 61.96 -43.95 -63.32
C GLU A 13 61.81 -45.18 -64.27
N PHE A 14 61.13 -45.09 -65.43
CA PHE A 14 61.11 -46.14 -66.48
C PHE A 14 60.50 -47.52 -66.07
N SER A 15 60.00 -48.36 -66.98
CA SER A 15 59.42 -48.12 -68.31
C SER A 15 58.63 -49.36 -68.75
N GLU A 16 57.77 -49.15 -69.74
CA GLU A 16 57.30 -50.14 -70.71
C GLU A 16 58.34 -51.23 -71.05
N SER A 17 57.89 -52.49 -71.21
CA SER A 17 58.02 -53.23 -72.47
C SER A 17 57.68 -54.72 -72.38
N ARG A 18 56.90 -55.16 -73.37
CA ARG A 18 56.83 -56.51 -73.98
C ARG A 18 56.19 -57.65 -73.16
N GLU A 19 55.27 -58.48 -73.65
CA GLU A 19 54.83 -58.95 -75.00
C GLU A 19 55.13 -60.45 -75.16
N TYR A 20 54.09 -61.21 -75.55
CA TYR A 20 54.13 -62.52 -76.21
C TYR A 20 54.95 -63.66 -75.52
N VAL A 21 54.39 -64.86 -75.29
CA VAL A 21 54.03 -65.85 -76.32
C VAL A 21 53.17 -66.96 -75.68
N PHE A 22 51.98 -67.22 -76.24
CA PHE A 22 51.18 -68.48 -76.18
C PHE A 22 50.68 -68.96 -74.79
N LYS A 23 49.41 -69.28 -74.52
CA LYS A 23 48.29 -69.91 -75.28
C LYS A 23 48.47 -71.42 -75.56
N ASP A 24 47.47 -72.17 -75.07
CA ASP A 24 47.09 -73.58 -75.33
C ASP A 24 47.68 -74.75 -74.50
N LEU A 25 46.73 -75.54 -73.95
CA LEU A 25 46.76 -76.94 -73.48
C LEU A 25 47.24 -77.27 -72.04
N SER A 26 46.30 -77.27 -71.09
CA SER A 26 45.66 -78.52 -70.60
C SER A 26 44.61 -78.25 -69.52
N SER A 27 43.57 -79.08 -69.46
CA SER A 27 42.36 -78.83 -68.66
C SER A 27 41.72 -80.12 -68.10
N VAL A 28 41.48 -80.16 -66.77
CA VAL A 28 40.32 -80.82 -66.10
C VAL A 28 40.42 -82.39 -66.10
N ILE A 29 39.96 -83.20 -65.12
CA ILE A 29 38.70 -83.34 -64.35
C ILE A 29 39.06 -83.92 -62.95
N ILE A 30 38.40 -83.54 -61.84
CA ILE A 30 37.24 -84.16 -61.14
C ILE A 30 36.90 -83.21 -59.96
N SER A 31 35.67 -82.94 -59.49
CA SER A 31 34.28 -82.93 -60.00
C SER A 31 33.40 -82.32 -58.88
N GLY A 32 32.23 -81.70 -59.06
CA GLY A 32 31.39 -81.40 -60.22
C GLY A 32 30.65 -80.06 -60.00
N GLU A 33 29.71 -79.59 -60.82
CA GLU A 33 28.75 -80.32 -61.66
C GLU A 33 28.62 -79.80 -63.10
N TYR A 34 28.38 -80.73 -64.02
CA TYR A 34 27.69 -80.61 -65.32
C TYR A 34 27.84 -79.34 -66.19
N GLY A 35 28.68 -79.44 -67.23
CA GLY A 35 28.72 -78.47 -68.34
C GLY A 35 29.70 -78.81 -69.47
N ALA A 36 29.98 -80.09 -69.72
CA ALA A 36 31.09 -80.53 -70.58
C ALA A 36 30.69 -80.87 -72.02
N THR A 37 31.00 -79.97 -72.96
CA THR A 37 31.37 -80.24 -74.37
C THR A 37 32.27 -79.07 -74.81
N GLY A 38 33.56 -79.22 -75.09
CA GLY A 38 34.29 -80.33 -75.70
C GLY A 38 35.13 -79.74 -76.85
N LEU A 39 36.14 -78.93 -76.51
CA LEU A 39 36.83 -78.06 -77.50
C LEU A 39 38.37 -78.03 -77.34
N ALA A 40 38.98 -79.22 -77.31
CA ALA A 40 40.36 -79.53 -77.72
C ALA A 40 40.46 -81.08 -77.76
N LYS A 41 41.17 -81.74 -78.67
CA LYS A 41 42.28 -81.28 -79.51
C LYS A 41 42.15 -81.87 -80.92
N ARG A 42 42.08 -81.00 -81.91
CA ARG A 42 42.23 -81.35 -83.33
C ARG A 42 43.72 -81.54 -83.62
N ARG A 43 44.09 -82.46 -84.52
CA ARG A 43 45.39 -82.49 -85.27
C ARG A 43 46.67 -82.83 -84.43
N LEU A 44 47.70 -83.55 -84.91
CA LEU A 44 48.04 -84.27 -86.17
C LEU A 44 48.79 -85.56 -85.76
N GLU A 45 48.42 -86.76 -86.23
CA GLU A 45 48.98 -87.51 -87.39
C GLU A 45 49.96 -88.63 -86.99
N ASN A 46 50.21 -89.56 -87.94
CA ASN A 46 51.29 -90.57 -87.96
C ASN A 46 51.14 -91.85 -87.12
N GLU A 47 50.16 -92.70 -87.44
CA GLU A 47 50.17 -94.13 -87.05
C GLU A 47 50.50 -95.12 -88.20
N ASP A 48 50.66 -94.64 -89.45
CA ASP A 48 50.88 -95.51 -90.63
C ASP A 48 52.27 -95.37 -91.31
N ILE A 49 53.22 -94.66 -90.71
CA ILE A 49 54.61 -94.54 -91.23
C ILE A 49 55.64 -94.76 -90.11
N LEU A 50 55.87 -96.01 -89.71
CA LEU A 50 57.10 -96.45 -89.01
C LEU A 50 57.24 -97.98 -88.95
N LYS A 51 57.01 -98.67 -90.08
CA LYS A 51 57.08 -100.15 -90.16
C LYS A 51 58.45 -100.74 -90.48
N ASP A 52 59.45 -99.91 -90.79
CA ASP A 52 60.81 -100.35 -91.18
C ASP A 52 61.91 -99.44 -90.61
N TYR A 53 62.10 -99.42 -89.29
CA TYR A 53 63.39 -99.03 -88.69
C TYR A 53 63.73 -99.94 -87.51
N HIS A 54 64.43 -101.04 -87.82
CA HIS A 54 65.06 -101.91 -86.84
C HIS A 54 66.29 -101.19 -86.24
N VAL A 55 66.06 -100.21 -85.36
CA VAL A 55 67.11 -99.76 -84.44
C VAL A 55 67.25 -100.81 -83.36
N VAL A 56 68.39 -101.50 -83.34
CA VAL A 56 68.78 -102.39 -82.24
C VAL A 56 69.09 -101.51 -81.02
N VAL A 57 68.04 -101.12 -80.31
CA VAL A 57 68.18 -100.47 -79.01
C VAL A 57 68.58 -101.54 -78.02
N ASP A 58 69.88 -101.55 -77.73
CA ASP A 58 70.52 -102.27 -76.63
C ASP A 58 69.68 -102.12 -75.35
N LYS A 59 69.05 -103.23 -74.91
CA LYS A 59 68.08 -103.23 -73.81
C LYS A 59 68.68 -102.70 -72.51
N ASP A 60 69.98 -102.89 -72.28
CA ASP A 60 70.65 -102.37 -71.09
C ASP A 60 70.88 -100.86 -71.17
N LYS A 61 71.04 -100.29 -72.37
CA LYS A 61 71.09 -98.82 -72.55
C LYS A 61 69.72 -98.17 -72.45
N PHE A 62 68.66 -98.81 -72.98
CA PHE A 62 67.30 -98.29 -72.79
C PHE A 62 66.90 -98.36 -71.31
N LYS A 63 67.22 -99.48 -70.64
CA LYS A 63 66.98 -99.62 -69.20
C LYS A 63 67.75 -98.58 -68.38
N LYS A 64 69.02 -98.31 -68.68
CA LYS A 64 69.77 -97.22 -68.03
C LYS A 64 69.20 -95.83 -68.33
N PHE A 65 68.70 -95.60 -69.53
CA PHE A 65 68.03 -94.35 -69.90
C PHE A 65 66.70 -94.20 -69.15
N GLU A 66 65.94 -95.28 -68.98
CA GLU A 66 64.71 -95.34 -68.20
C GLU A 66 64.98 -95.20 -66.69
N GLU A 67 66.07 -95.77 -66.15
CA GLU A 67 66.55 -95.55 -64.79
C GLU A 67 66.96 -94.08 -64.57
N HIS A 68 67.70 -93.47 -65.50
CA HIS A 68 68.00 -92.03 -65.45
C HIS A 68 66.75 -91.15 -65.59
N LEU A 69 65.79 -91.48 -66.46
CA LEU A 69 64.53 -90.75 -66.57
C LEU A 69 63.69 -90.87 -65.31
N ASN A 70 63.68 -92.03 -64.66
CA ASN A 70 62.99 -92.22 -63.38
C ASN A 70 63.71 -91.49 -62.22
N LEU A 71 65.05 -91.41 -62.24
CA LEU A 71 65.82 -90.60 -61.29
C LEU A 71 65.52 -89.10 -61.48
N ILE A 72 65.64 -88.58 -62.71
CA ILE A 72 65.31 -87.20 -63.06
C ILE A 72 63.85 -86.87 -62.74
N ARG A 73 62.92 -87.80 -62.99
CA ARG A 73 61.51 -87.65 -62.61
C ARG A 73 61.32 -87.63 -61.09
N GLY A 74 62.08 -88.43 -60.34
CA GLY A 74 62.09 -88.41 -58.87
C GLY A 74 62.61 -87.09 -58.32
N GLU A 75 63.73 -86.59 -58.84
CA GLU A 75 64.32 -85.30 -58.48
C GLU A 75 63.39 -84.14 -58.86
N LEU A 76 62.83 -84.12 -60.06
CA LEU A 76 61.84 -83.12 -60.47
C LEU A 76 60.56 -83.16 -59.63
N LEU A 77 60.08 -84.34 -59.23
CA LEU A 77 58.95 -84.45 -58.30
C LEU A 77 59.32 -83.97 -56.88
N SER A 78 60.55 -84.20 -56.40
CA SER A 78 61.02 -83.63 -55.13
C SER A 78 61.05 -82.10 -55.21
N ILE A 79 61.66 -81.54 -56.26
CA ILE A 79 61.74 -80.09 -56.48
C ILE A 79 60.34 -79.47 -56.63
N ILE A 80 59.42 -80.10 -57.37
CA ILE A 80 58.03 -79.62 -57.50
C ILE A 80 57.32 -79.65 -56.14
N ASN A 81 57.51 -80.70 -55.34
CA ASN A 81 56.93 -80.78 -54.00
C ASN A 81 57.54 -79.75 -53.05
N GLU A 82 58.85 -79.54 -53.09
CA GLU A 82 59.55 -78.51 -52.30
C GLU A 82 59.08 -77.10 -52.69
N CYS A 83 59.01 -76.78 -53.98
CA CYS A 83 58.48 -75.50 -54.48
C CYS A 83 56.99 -75.31 -54.14
N ASN A 84 56.18 -76.36 -54.17
CA ASN A 84 54.77 -76.29 -53.76
C ASN A 84 54.67 -76.04 -52.24
N CYS A 85 55.41 -76.77 -51.42
CA CYS A 85 55.46 -76.54 -49.97
C CYS A 85 56.02 -75.15 -49.63
N GLU A 86 57.02 -74.64 -50.35
CA GLU A 86 57.54 -73.29 -50.16
C GLU A 86 56.53 -72.22 -50.59
N SER A 87 55.80 -72.44 -51.70
CA SER A 87 54.70 -71.57 -52.14
C SER A 87 53.56 -71.52 -51.11
N GLU A 88 53.11 -72.68 -50.60
CA GLU A 88 52.09 -72.78 -49.56
C GLU A 88 52.55 -72.13 -48.24
N ASN A 89 53.79 -72.37 -47.82
CA ASN A 89 54.37 -71.71 -46.64
C ASN A 89 54.46 -70.19 -46.81
N ASN A 90 54.85 -69.69 -48.00
CA ASN A 90 54.88 -68.27 -48.30
C ASN A 90 53.48 -67.66 -48.31
N GLN A 91 52.47 -68.36 -48.86
CA GLN A 91 51.08 -67.93 -48.84
C GLN A 91 50.52 -67.87 -47.41
N GLN A 92 50.81 -68.88 -46.57
CA GLN A 92 50.47 -68.86 -45.14
C GLN A 92 51.17 -67.72 -44.38
N LEU A 93 52.44 -67.42 -44.69
CA LEU A 93 53.17 -66.30 -44.11
C LEU A 93 52.57 -64.93 -44.51
N VAL A 94 52.11 -64.77 -45.75
CA VAL A 94 51.41 -63.54 -46.19
C VAL A 94 50.08 -63.39 -45.44
N LEU A 95 49.24 -64.44 -45.44
CA LEU A 95 47.95 -64.44 -44.73
C LEU A 95 48.13 -64.14 -43.23
N ARG A 96 49.17 -64.71 -42.61
CA ARG A 96 49.52 -64.45 -41.21
C ARG A 96 49.91 -62.99 -40.98
N ARG A 97 50.79 -62.42 -41.83
CA ARG A 97 51.20 -60.99 -41.71
C ARG A 97 50.02 -60.04 -41.92
N ASP A 98 49.09 -60.37 -42.82
CA ASP A 98 47.88 -59.56 -43.04
C ASP A 98 46.91 -59.68 -41.86
N ALA A 99 46.74 -60.88 -41.28
CA ALA A 99 45.99 -61.08 -40.04
C ALA A 99 46.59 -60.31 -38.86
N GLU A 100 47.93 -60.35 -38.69
CA GLU A 100 48.66 -59.60 -37.65
C GLU A 100 48.52 -58.08 -37.85
N ARG A 101 48.59 -57.56 -39.09
CA ARG A 101 48.32 -56.14 -39.39
C ARG A 101 46.88 -55.76 -39.10
N ASN A 102 45.91 -56.59 -39.48
CA ASN A 102 44.49 -56.35 -39.22
C ASN A 102 44.20 -56.33 -37.72
N LEU A 103 44.74 -57.29 -36.96
CA LEU A 103 44.63 -57.33 -35.50
C LEU A 103 45.20 -56.05 -34.86
N SER A 104 46.42 -55.64 -35.24
CA SER A 104 47.04 -54.42 -34.71
C SER A 104 46.23 -53.16 -35.03
N ASN A 105 45.60 -53.09 -36.21
CA ASN A 105 44.70 -51.99 -36.56
C ASN A 105 43.42 -52.02 -35.72
N THR A 106 42.81 -53.19 -35.52
CA THR A 106 41.62 -53.35 -34.65
C THR A 106 41.93 -53.00 -33.19
N GLU A 107 43.11 -53.36 -32.67
CA GLU A 107 43.55 -53.00 -31.32
C GLU A 107 43.71 -51.48 -31.13
N ARG A 108 44.27 -50.79 -32.13
CA ARG A 108 44.36 -49.31 -32.13
C ARG A 108 42.97 -48.67 -32.15
N SER A 109 42.09 -49.12 -33.02
CA SER A 109 40.69 -48.63 -33.09
C SER A 109 39.94 -48.88 -31.78
N LEU A 110 40.08 -50.07 -31.19
CA LEU A 110 39.48 -50.42 -29.90
C LEU A 110 40.02 -49.55 -28.76
N THR A 111 41.32 -49.22 -28.79
CA THR A 111 41.94 -48.32 -27.82
C THR A 111 41.39 -46.89 -27.96
N SER A 112 41.27 -46.39 -29.19
CA SER A 112 40.68 -45.07 -29.49
C SER A 112 39.24 -44.96 -28.97
N VAL A 113 38.39 -45.95 -29.27
CA VAL A 113 36.99 -46.00 -28.81
C VAL A 113 36.89 -46.09 -27.28
N ARG A 114 37.82 -46.80 -26.61
CA ARG A 114 37.88 -46.81 -25.14
C ARG A 114 38.21 -45.43 -24.57
N THR A 115 39.19 -44.72 -25.13
CA THR A 115 39.54 -43.36 -24.67
C THR A 115 38.42 -42.34 -24.91
N GLU A 116 37.69 -42.46 -26.01
CA GLU A 116 36.51 -41.63 -26.30
C GLU A 116 35.37 -41.91 -25.31
N ARG A 117 35.02 -43.19 -25.10
CA ARG A 117 34.03 -43.62 -24.11
C ARG A 117 34.34 -43.09 -22.71
N ASP A 118 35.61 -43.17 -22.30
CA ASP A 118 36.02 -42.75 -20.96
C ASP A 118 35.95 -41.22 -20.81
N SER A 119 36.26 -40.48 -21.87
CA SER A 119 36.08 -39.02 -21.95
C SER A 119 34.60 -38.62 -21.85
N LEU A 120 33.73 -39.26 -22.63
CA LEU A 120 32.27 -39.07 -22.58
C LEU A 120 31.67 -39.45 -21.22
N GLN A 121 32.23 -40.45 -20.54
CA GLN A 121 31.78 -40.83 -19.19
C GLN A 121 32.15 -39.76 -18.15
N ILE A 122 33.31 -39.10 -18.28
CA ILE A 122 33.71 -37.97 -17.44
C ILE A 122 32.77 -36.77 -17.69
N GLU A 123 32.49 -36.45 -18.96
CA GLU A 123 31.58 -35.37 -19.34
C GLU A 123 30.18 -35.60 -18.79
N LYS A 124 29.61 -36.80 -18.97
CA LYS A 124 28.30 -37.18 -18.41
C LYS A 124 28.24 -36.94 -16.89
N ARG A 125 29.26 -37.38 -16.14
CA ARG A 125 29.34 -37.14 -14.68
C ARG A 125 29.51 -35.66 -14.32
N SER A 126 30.04 -34.84 -15.22
CA SER A 126 30.08 -33.38 -15.06
C SER A 126 28.70 -32.76 -15.22
N LEU A 127 27.99 -33.14 -16.29
CA LEU A 127 26.63 -32.68 -16.58
C LEU A 127 25.62 -33.13 -15.51
N GLU A 128 25.74 -34.35 -14.99
CA GLU A 128 24.90 -34.86 -13.88
C GLU A 128 25.08 -34.01 -12.60
N ARG A 129 26.32 -33.62 -12.27
CA ARG A 129 26.61 -32.73 -11.13
C ARG A 129 26.05 -31.33 -11.34
N GLU A 130 26.22 -30.77 -12.53
CA GLU A 130 25.72 -29.43 -12.87
C GLU A 130 24.18 -29.40 -12.87
N ASN A 131 23.52 -30.44 -13.39
CA ASN A 131 22.07 -30.55 -13.35
C ASN A 131 21.53 -30.66 -11.91
N SER A 132 22.23 -31.39 -11.02
CA SER A 132 21.90 -31.39 -9.59
C SER A 132 22.04 -29.99 -8.97
N ARG A 133 23.13 -29.28 -9.28
CA ARG A 133 23.40 -27.91 -8.80
C ARG A 133 22.31 -26.92 -9.26
N LEU A 134 21.89 -27.01 -10.52
CA LEU A 134 20.78 -26.21 -11.06
C LEU A 134 19.45 -26.54 -10.36
N GLY A 135 19.17 -27.83 -10.11
CA GLY A 135 18.00 -28.25 -9.33
C GLY A 135 17.98 -27.69 -7.90
N ASP A 136 19.13 -27.62 -7.23
CA ASP A 136 19.24 -26.99 -5.91
C ASP A 136 19.02 -25.47 -5.96
N LEU A 137 19.54 -24.78 -6.98
CA LEU A 137 19.32 -23.36 -7.18
C LEU A 137 17.86 -23.01 -7.48
N ILE A 138 17.18 -23.83 -8.29
CA ILE A 138 15.73 -23.68 -8.57
C ILE A 138 14.94 -23.80 -7.25
N ARG A 139 15.17 -24.87 -6.48
CA ARG A 139 14.51 -25.07 -5.17
C ARG A 139 14.80 -23.94 -4.16
N ALA A 140 15.99 -23.35 -4.21
CA ALA A 140 16.32 -22.19 -3.39
C ALA A 140 15.58 -20.92 -3.83
N GLY A 141 15.42 -20.73 -5.14
CA GLY A 141 14.65 -19.64 -5.75
C GLY A 141 13.16 -19.73 -5.44
N GLU A 142 12.54 -20.91 -5.60
CA GLU A 142 11.14 -21.18 -5.24
C GLU A 142 10.85 -20.79 -3.79
N ARG A 143 11.65 -21.29 -2.84
CA ARG A 143 11.53 -20.93 -1.41
C ARG A 143 11.75 -19.45 -1.11
N ALA A 144 12.50 -18.73 -1.96
CA ALA A 144 12.69 -17.29 -1.82
C ALA A 144 11.47 -16.51 -2.34
N LEU A 145 10.82 -17.00 -3.41
CA LEU A 145 9.57 -16.46 -3.93
C LEU A 145 8.42 -16.68 -2.95
N ASP A 146 8.25 -17.89 -2.40
CA ASP A 146 7.20 -18.19 -1.39
C ASP A 146 7.25 -17.21 -0.21
N ARG A 147 8.46 -16.96 0.32
CA ARG A 147 8.68 -15.99 1.41
C ARG A 147 8.38 -14.55 1.01
N LYS A 148 8.53 -14.20 -0.27
CA LYS A 148 8.21 -12.86 -0.79
C LYS A 148 6.70 -12.70 -0.97
N ASP A 149 6.02 -13.73 -1.46
CA ASP A 149 4.56 -13.76 -1.54
C ASP A 149 3.92 -13.66 -0.15
N ASP A 150 4.44 -14.36 0.86
CA ASP A 150 3.97 -14.23 2.24
C ASP A 150 4.21 -12.83 2.82
N GLN A 151 5.36 -12.20 2.49
CA GLN A 151 5.62 -10.80 2.84
C GLN A 151 4.65 -9.84 2.16
N ILE A 152 4.29 -10.08 0.89
CA ILE A 152 3.31 -9.26 0.14
C ILE A 152 1.92 -9.40 0.77
N ARG A 153 1.44 -10.64 0.97
CA ARG A 153 0.14 -10.93 1.61
C ARG A 153 -0.01 -10.25 2.96
N GLU A 154 1.05 -10.22 3.76
CA GLU A 154 1.04 -9.56 5.06
C GLU A 154 1.02 -8.03 4.94
N ARG A 155 1.74 -7.44 3.97
CA ARG A 155 1.63 -6.00 3.68
C ARG A 155 0.25 -5.61 3.16
N ASP A 156 -0.40 -6.44 2.34
CA ASP A 156 -1.75 -6.18 1.84
C ASP A 156 -2.80 -6.18 2.97
N ARG A 157 -2.66 -7.05 3.97
CA ARG A 157 -3.49 -7.03 5.19
C ARG A 157 -3.28 -5.75 5.99
N GLN A 158 -2.04 -5.31 6.14
CA GLN A 158 -1.70 -4.07 6.85
C GLN A 158 -2.26 -2.84 6.12
N ILE A 159 -2.09 -2.76 4.79
CA ILE A 159 -2.67 -1.70 3.94
C ILE A 159 -4.19 -1.66 4.08
N THR A 160 -4.86 -2.81 4.00
CA THR A 160 -6.32 -2.91 4.18
C THR A 160 -6.74 -2.40 5.56
N THR A 161 -6.04 -2.82 6.62
CA THR A 161 -6.31 -2.40 8.00
C THR A 161 -6.16 -0.89 8.18
N TYR A 162 -5.07 -0.30 7.70
CA TYR A 162 -4.85 1.15 7.76
C TYR A 162 -5.84 1.93 6.90
N SER A 163 -6.27 1.41 5.75
CA SER A 163 -7.30 2.04 4.91
C SER A 163 -8.66 2.08 5.60
N THR A 164 -9.07 1.01 6.29
CA THR A 164 -10.28 0.99 7.12
C THR A 164 -10.17 2.00 8.26
N GLN A 165 -9.06 2.00 9.01
CA GLN A 165 -8.84 2.96 10.10
C GLN A 165 -8.86 4.42 9.64
N LEU A 166 -8.27 4.71 8.47
CA LEU A 166 -8.29 6.05 7.87
C LEU A 166 -9.72 6.49 7.55
N THR A 167 -10.51 5.62 6.90
CA THR A 167 -11.93 5.88 6.59
C THR A 167 -12.75 6.13 7.87
N THR A 168 -12.58 5.30 8.91
CA THR A 168 -13.24 5.51 10.21
C THR A 168 -12.86 6.86 10.82
N THR A 169 -11.59 7.24 10.79
CA THR A 169 -11.10 8.51 11.34
C THR A 169 -11.62 9.71 10.56
N GLN A 170 -11.69 9.63 9.23
CA GLN A 170 -12.25 10.67 8.37
C GLN A 170 -13.75 10.89 8.63
N ASN A 171 -14.51 9.81 8.85
CA ASN A 171 -15.92 9.89 9.21
C ASN A 171 -16.10 10.55 10.58
N GLN A 172 -15.33 10.14 11.60
CA GLN A 172 -15.35 10.75 12.94
C GLN A 172 -15.02 12.25 12.89
N LEU A 173 -13.97 12.64 12.16
CA LEU A 173 -13.58 14.05 11.98
C LEU A 173 -14.70 14.87 11.34
N THR A 174 -15.41 14.29 10.36
CA THR A 174 -16.55 14.93 9.68
C THR A 174 -17.72 15.14 10.64
N THR A 175 -18.06 14.14 11.45
CA THR A 175 -19.09 14.26 12.49
C THR A 175 -18.73 15.34 13.51
N THR A 176 -17.54 15.29 14.11
CA THR A 176 -17.10 16.29 15.11
C THR A 176 -17.06 17.71 14.53
N ARG A 177 -16.67 17.87 13.26
CA ARG A 177 -16.72 19.18 12.58
C ARG A 177 -18.14 19.71 12.45
N ASN A 178 -19.10 18.86 12.09
CA ASN A 178 -20.51 19.24 11.96
C ASN A 178 -21.11 19.61 13.33
N ASP A 179 -20.81 18.83 14.37
CA ASP A 179 -21.25 19.13 15.75
C ASP A 179 -20.70 20.47 16.24
N LEU A 180 -19.43 20.78 15.95
CA LEU A 180 -18.81 22.06 16.31
C LEU A 180 -19.47 23.24 15.58
N VAL A 181 -19.82 23.10 14.31
CA VAL A 181 -20.58 24.12 13.56
C VAL A 181 -21.98 24.31 14.16
N ALA A 182 -22.69 23.22 14.47
CA ALA A 182 -24.00 23.30 15.11
C ALA A 182 -23.94 24.00 16.48
N LYS A 183 -22.93 23.67 17.30
CA LYS A 183 -22.71 24.30 18.62
C LYS A 183 -22.35 25.78 18.51
N ARG A 184 -21.54 26.16 17.52
CA ARG A 184 -21.23 27.57 17.23
C ARG A 184 -22.50 28.35 16.88
N ASN A 185 -23.34 27.82 15.99
CA ASN A 185 -24.59 28.48 15.61
C ASN A 185 -25.54 28.64 16.81
N GLN A 186 -25.62 27.64 17.70
CA GLN A 186 -26.39 27.75 18.95
C GLN A 186 -25.85 28.83 19.89
N TYR A 187 -24.53 28.99 19.98
CA TYR A 187 -23.89 30.04 20.78
C TYR A 187 -24.16 31.44 20.18
N ASP A 188 -24.01 31.60 18.86
CA ASP A 188 -24.24 32.86 18.17
C ASP A 188 -25.71 33.31 18.29
N GLU A 189 -26.67 32.37 18.22
CA GLU A 189 -28.09 32.65 18.48
C GLU A 189 -28.35 33.07 19.93
N LEU A 190 -27.76 32.37 20.91
CA LEU A 190 -27.90 32.71 22.32
C LEU A 190 -27.33 34.10 22.64
N ASN A 191 -26.18 34.44 22.04
CA ASN A 191 -25.54 35.74 22.20
C ASN A 191 -26.39 36.88 21.58
N ALA A 192 -27.03 36.65 20.44
CA ALA A 192 -27.98 37.60 19.85
C ALA A 192 -29.22 37.81 20.72
N ARG A 193 -29.77 36.75 21.32
CA ARG A 193 -30.88 36.83 22.29
C ARG A 193 -30.45 37.60 23.56
N PHE A 194 -29.26 37.34 24.10
CA PHE A 194 -28.72 38.05 25.25
C PHE A 194 -28.57 39.56 24.98
N THR A 195 -27.98 39.92 23.84
CA THR A 195 -27.84 41.32 23.39
C THR A 195 -29.21 42.01 23.29
N THR A 196 -30.22 41.31 22.76
CA THR A 196 -31.60 41.82 22.62
C THR A 196 -32.27 42.05 23.99
N LEU A 197 -32.06 41.14 24.94
CA LEU A 197 -32.54 41.28 26.31
C LEU A 197 -31.85 42.45 27.03
N GLN A 198 -30.54 42.62 26.86
CA GLN A 198 -29.80 43.75 27.45
C GLN A 198 -30.29 45.11 26.93
N ILE A 199 -30.55 45.23 25.63
CA ILE A 199 -31.18 46.43 25.04
C ILE A 199 -32.59 46.66 25.62
N THR A 200 -33.37 45.58 25.79
CA THR A 200 -34.73 45.66 26.35
C THR A 200 -34.72 46.12 27.81
N ILE A 201 -33.78 45.62 28.63
CA ILE A 201 -33.58 46.03 30.01
C ILE A 201 -33.21 47.52 30.07
N ASN A 202 -32.18 47.95 29.33
CA ASN A 202 -31.77 49.35 29.29
C ASN A 202 -32.92 50.29 28.87
N ASN A 203 -33.72 49.89 27.89
CA ASN A 203 -34.90 50.65 27.46
C ASN A 203 -35.96 50.74 28.57
N LYS A 204 -36.17 49.66 29.32
CA LYS A 204 -37.13 49.64 30.45
C LYS A 204 -36.63 50.43 31.66
N ASP A 205 -35.33 50.42 31.95
CA ASP A 205 -34.74 51.25 33.01
C ASP A 205 -34.86 52.75 32.68
N ASN A 206 -34.67 53.13 31.42
CA ASN A 206 -34.91 54.48 30.92
C ASN A 206 -36.40 54.88 31.03
N GLU A 207 -37.32 54.00 30.62
CA GLU A 207 -38.77 54.22 30.74
C GLU A 207 -39.21 54.39 32.21
N ILE A 208 -38.71 53.53 33.10
CA ILE A 208 -38.95 53.63 34.55
C ILE A 208 -38.40 54.95 35.11
N SER A 209 -37.23 55.40 34.65
CA SER A 209 -36.63 56.66 35.09
C SER A 209 -37.46 57.87 34.64
N SER A 210 -37.89 57.90 33.37
CA SER A 210 -38.79 58.95 32.83
C SER A 210 -40.11 59.00 33.61
N LEU A 211 -40.73 57.84 33.89
CA LEU A 211 -41.98 57.77 34.64
C LEU A 211 -41.82 58.22 36.11
N ARG A 212 -40.65 58.01 36.73
CA ARG A 212 -40.32 58.54 38.06
C ARG A 212 -40.22 60.07 38.05
N GLU A 213 -39.54 60.64 37.07
CA GLU A 213 -39.42 62.10 36.91
C GLU A 213 -40.77 62.77 36.65
N GLU A 214 -41.59 62.20 35.74
CA GLU A 214 -42.95 62.68 35.47
C GLU A 214 -43.85 62.65 36.72
N LEU A 215 -43.76 61.56 37.50
CA LEU A 215 -44.52 61.41 38.74
C LEU A 215 -44.12 62.46 39.79
N GLU A 216 -42.81 62.65 40.02
CA GLU A 216 -42.34 63.66 40.97
C GLU A 216 -42.71 65.09 40.51
N GLY A 217 -42.54 65.38 39.21
CA GLY A 217 -42.91 66.66 38.61
C GLY A 217 -44.40 66.98 38.81
N SER A 218 -45.27 66.02 38.51
CA SER A 218 -46.72 66.13 38.68
C SER A 218 -47.13 66.40 40.14
N GLN A 219 -46.56 65.65 41.09
CA GLN A 219 -46.82 65.84 42.52
C GLN A 219 -46.35 67.21 43.03
N ASN A 220 -45.19 67.68 42.59
CA ASN A 220 -44.63 68.99 42.93
C ASN A 220 -45.51 70.13 42.38
N ILE A 221 -46.09 69.97 41.19
CA ILE A 221 -47.02 70.94 40.59
C ILE A 221 -48.33 71.03 41.39
N ASP A 222 -48.96 69.90 41.75
CA ASP A 222 -50.20 69.92 42.56
C ASP A 222 -49.97 70.53 43.96
N LEU A 223 -48.86 70.17 44.61
CA LEU A 223 -48.48 70.75 45.89
C LEU A 223 -48.30 72.27 45.80
N ARG A 224 -47.50 72.77 44.84
CA ARG A 224 -47.29 74.22 44.62
C ARG A 224 -48.56 74.97 44.20
N TYR A 225 -49.51 74.31 43.55
CA TYR A 225 -50.80 74.90 43.21
C TYR A 225 -51.67 75.07 44.47
N ARG A 226 -51.73 74.04 45.32
CA ARG A 226 -52.49 74.09 46.59
C ARG A 226 -51.88 75.07 47.59
N GLU A 227 -50.56 75.13 47.71
CA GLU A 227 -49.87 76.11 48.58
C GLU A 227 -50.17 77.55 48.16
N ARG A 228 -50.14 77.87 46.86
CA ARG A 228 -50.54 79.20 46.35
C ARG A 228 -52.01 79.50 46.65
N LYS A 229 -52.90 78.54 46.42
CA LYS A 229 -54.33 78.68 46.72
C LYS A 229 -54.61 78.85 48.22
N LEU A 230 -53.83 78.22 49.08
CA LEU A 230 -53.88 78.45 50.53
C LEU A 230 -53.44 79.88 50.87
N ASP A 231 -52.26 80.32 50.40
CA ASP A 231 -51.76 81.67 50.65
C ASP A 231 -52.70 82.76 50.11
N GLU A 232 -53.42 82.53 49.01
CA GLU A 232 -54.49 83.42 48.51
C GLU A 232 -55.68 83.48 49.47
N LEU A 233 -56.22 82.34 49.91
CA LEU A 233 -57.34 82.32 50.86
C LEU A 233 -56.97 82.95 52.20
N VAL A 234 -55.79 82.64 52.75
CA VAL A 234 -55.31 83.21 54.01
C VAL A 234 -55.20 84.74 53.95
N ARG A 235 -54.69 85.28 52.83
CA ARG A 235 -54.63 86.73 52.60
C ARG A 235 -56.01 87.35 52.47
N ASN A 236 -56.90 86.75 51.67
CA ASN A 236 -58.25 87.28 51.45
C ASN A 236 -59.12 87.22 52.72
N SER A 237 -58.92 86.22 53.57
CA SER A 237 -59.63 86.06 54.84
C SER A 237 -58.99 86.84 56.00
N GLY A 238 -57.82 87.47 55.83
CA GLY A 238 -57.15 88.21 56.90
C GLY A 238 -56.66 87.35 58.08
N LEU A 239 -56.47 86.05 57.87
CA LEU A 239 -56.08 85.11 58.92
C LEU A 239 -54.59 85.21 59.26
N ASN A 240 -54.26 84.89 60.51
CA ASN A 240 -52.87 84.80 60.94
C ASN A 240 -52.16 83.64 60.22
N ARG A 241 -51.26 83.97 59.28
CA ARG A 241 -50.51 83.00 58.47
C ARG A 241 -49.73 81.98 59.31
N VAL A 242 -49.20 82.39 60.47
CA VAL A 242 -48.46 81.49 61.38
C VAL A 242 -49.40 80.41 61.94
N ARG A 243 -50.62 80.78 62.35
CA ARG A 243 -51.60 79.80 62.84
C ARG A 243 -52.06 78.84 61.73
N VAL A 244 -52.14 79.30 60.47
CA VAL A 244 -52.51 78.43 59.35
C VAL A 244 -51.37 77.47 58.97
N ILE A 245 -50.12 77.91 59.11
CA ILE A 245 -48.94 77.04 59.03
C ILE A 245 -48.99 75.98 60.13
N ASN A 246 -49.20 76.37 61.39
CA ASN A 246 -49.34 75.43 62.51
C ASN A 246 -50.47 74.42 62.26
N LEU A 247 -51.62 74.83 61.69
CA LEU A 247 -52.70 73.91 61.34
C LEU A 247 -52.27 72.88 60.29
N ARG A 248 -51.57 73.31 59.23
CA ARG A 248 -51.02 72.41 58.20
C ARG A 248 -50.03 71.43 58.81
N ASP A 249 -49.16 71.90 59.68
CA ASP A 249 -48.08 71.09 60.28
C ASP A 249 -48.63 70.13 61.35
N ALA A 250 -49.73 70.47 62.02
CA ALA A 250 -50.51 69.56 62.88
C ALA A 250 -51.25 68.49 62.05
N TYR A 251 -51.84 68.85 60.90
CA TYR A 251 -52.38 67.86 59.94
C TYR A 251 -51.29 66.93 59.39
N GLU A 252 -50.08 67.45 59.13
CA GLU A 252 -48.93 66.65 58.70
C GLU A 252 -48.49 65.66 59.79
N SER A 253 -48.46 66.13 61.04
CA SER A 253 -48.16 65.30 62.22
C SER A 253 -49.23 64.22 62.45
N LEU A 254 -50.52 64.54 62.24
CA LEU A 254 -51.61 63.57 62.30
C LEU A 254 -51.44 62.47 61.23
N MET A 255 -51.12 62.84 59.99
CA MET A 255 -50.93 61.89 58.89
C MET A 255 -49.75 60.94 59.16
N ARG A 256 -48.59 61.47 59.60
CA ARG A 256 -47.43 60.64 60.01
C ARG A 256 -47.82 59.68 61.14
N ALA A 257 -48.47 60.19 62.19
CA ALA A 257 -48.89 59.39 63.33
C ALA A 257 -49.92 58.28 62.98
N GLN A 258 -50.73 58.50 61.93
CA GLN A 258 -51.65 57.50 61.41
C GLN A 258 -50.93 56.39 60.62
N GLU A 259 -49.88 56.72 59.85
CA GLU A 259 -49.05 55.70 59.18
C GLU A 259 -48.26 54.85 60.18
N ASP A 260 -47.75 55.46 61.26
CA ASP A 260 -47.04 54.78 62.35
C ASP A 260 -47.96 54.07 63.39
N TYR A 261 -49.29 54.19 63.23
CA TYR A 261 -50.30 53.71 64.20
C TYR A 261 -50.10 54.23 65.65
N ASN A 262 -49.44 55.38 65.82
CA ASN A 262 -49.10 55.92 67.14
C ASN A 262 -50.28 56.70 67.74
N LEU A 263 -51.11 56.01 68.52
CA LEU A 263 -52.34 56.55 69.11
C LEU A 263 -52.11 57.84 69.93
N ASN A 264 -51.01 57.93 70.68
CA ASN A 264 -50.72 59.14 71.48
C ASN A 264 -50.46 60.35 70.59
N ASN A 265 -49.68 60.18 69.51
CA ASN A 265 -49.40 61.24 68.55
C ASN A 265 -50.67 61.62 67.76
N ILE A 266 -51.53 60.65 67.41
CA ILE A 266 -52.84 60.90 66.80
C ILE A 266 -53.72 61.76 67.73
N THR A 267 -53.80 61.44 69.03
CA THR A 267 -54.56 62.24 70.00
C THR A 267 -54.00 63.65 70.14
N ASN A 268 -52.68 63.81 70.26
CA ASN A 268 -52.04 65.12 70.37
C ASN A 268 -52.29 65.99 69.14
N ALA A 269 -52.04 65.46 67.93
CA ALA A 269 -52.25 66.21 66.69
C ALA A 269 -53.73 66.60 66.48
N ASN A 270 -54.68 65.72 66.83
CA ASN A 270 -56.11 66.08 66.80
C ASN A 270 -56.46 67.20 67.79
N ASN A 271 -55.92 67.15 69.03
CA ASN A 271 -56.15 68.20 70.02
C ASN A 271 -55.59 69.55 69.55
N GLU A 272 -54.41 69.56 68.91
CA GLU A 272 -53.81 70.76 68.30
C GLU A 272 -54.67 71.30 67.14
N ILE A 273 -55.13 70.43 66.23
CA ILE A 273 -56.02 70.79 65.12
C ILE A 273 -57.31 71.42 65.64
N GLU A 274 -57.99 70.80 66.61
CA GLU A 274 -59.24 71.35 67.17
C GLU A 274 -59.02 72.65 67.95
N THR A 275 -57.90 72.79 68.66
CA THR A 275 -57.50 74.05 69.33
C THR A 275 -57.35 75.18 68.30
N ILE A 276 -56.62 74.93 67.21
CA ILE A 276 -56.39 75.96 66.17
C ILE A 276 -57.68 76.27 65.40
N LYS A 277 -58.54 75.28 65.14
CA LYS A 277 -59.88 75.51 64.57
C LYS A 277 -60.73 76.40 65.48
N ALA A 278 -60.73 76.13 66.78
CA ALA A 278 -61.50 76.91 67.76
C ALA A 278 -61.04 78.38 67.83
N GLU A 279 -59.73 78.64 67.77
CA GLU A 279 -59.18 79.99 67.65
C GLU A 279 -59.64 80.68 66.35
N PHE A 280 -59.67 79.97 65.22
CA PHE A 280 -60.16 80.55 63.97
C PHE A 280 -61.65 80.87 63.98
N PHE A 281 -62.48 80.09 64.67
CA PHE A 281 -63.90 80.43 64.87
C PHE A 281 -64.13 81.68 65.73
N GLN A 282 -63.14 82.13 66.50
CA GLN A 282 -63.18 83.41 67.22
C GLN A 282 -62.83 84.61 66.32
N THR A 283 -62.32 84.38 65.11
CA THR A 283 -62.06 85.43 64.12
C THR A 283 -63.32 85.72 63.30
N ASN A 284 -63.51 86.96 62.85
CA ASN A 284 -64.68 87.38 62.06
C ASN A 284 -64.58 86.95 60.57
N VAL A 285 -64.17 85.71 60.33
CA VAL A 285 -63.90 85.14 59.00
C VAL A 285 -65.08 84.27 58.55
N ASN A 286 -65.35 84.28 57.25
CA ASN A 286 -66.42 83.48 56.67
C ASN A 286 -66.17 81.97 56.91
N VAL A 287 -67.14 81.29 57.53
CA VAL A 287 -67.08 79.85 57.85
C VAL A 287 -66.81 78.99 56.60
N ASN A 288 -67.31 79.39 55.43
CA ASN A 288 -67.04 78.68 54.17
C ASN A 288 -65.58 78.78 53.74
N ASP A 289 -64.90 79.89 54.03
CA ASP A 289 -63.49 80.07 53.70
C ASP A 289 -62.59 79.36 54.73
N LEU A 290 -62.97 79.35 56.01
CA LEU A 290 -62.36 78.49 57.03
C LEU A 290 -62.41 77.01 56.60
N HIS A 291 -63.57 76.50 56.17
CA HIS A 291 -63.70 75.12 55.72
C HIS A 291 -62.84 74.80 54.48
N LYS A 292 -62.76 75.73 53.51
CA LYS A 292 -61.84 75.58 52.36
C LYS A 292 -60.38 75.53 52.80
N ILE A 293 -59.98 76.38 53.74
CA ILE A 293 -58.62 76.44 54.30
C ILE A 293 -58.29 75.12 55.00
N TYR A 294 -59.17 74.60 55.86
CA TYR A 294 -58.94 73.31 56.55
C TYR A 294 -58.71 72.17 55.54
N LYS A 295 -59.57 72.06 54.52
CA LYS A 295 -59.47 71.05 53.46
C LYS A 295 -58.21 71.19 52.59
N ILE A 296 -57.69 72.41 52.43
CA ILE A 296 -56.43 72.64 51.68
C ILE A 296 -55.20 72.37 52.56
N CYS A 297 -55.22 72.71 53.86
CA CYS A 297 -54.16 72.36 54.80
C CYS A 297 -54.01 70.83 54.93
N GLU A 298 -55.11 70.12 55.16
CA GLU A 298 -55.18 68.65 55.11
C GLU A 298 -54.68 68.13 53.76
N LYS A 299 -55.12 68.75 52.65
CA LYS A 299 -54.69 68.50 51.27
C LYS A 299 -53.15 68.49 51.12
N ILE A 300 -52.51 69.56 51.60
CA ILE A 300 -51.06 69.78 51.47
C ILE A 300 -50.29 68.81 52.39
N ALA A 301 -50.77 68.59 53.61
CA ALA A 301 -50.21 67.60 54.54
C ALA A 301 -50.17 66.20 53.93
N GLU A 302 -51.29 65.72 53.36
CA GLU A 302 -51.37 64.42 52.70
C GLU A 302 -50.38 64.28 51.53
N LEU A 303 -50.22 65.33 50.71
CA LEU A 303 -49.28 65.34 49.59
C LEU A 303 -47.82 65.38 50.03
N LYS A 304 -47.49 66.12 51.10
CA LYS A 304 -46.13 66.16 51.65
C LYS A 304 -45.70 64.80 52.17
N VAL A 305 -46.51 64.17 53.03
CA VAL A 305 -46.22 62.85 53.60
C VAL A 305 -46.05 61.81 52.50
N LYS A 306 -46.93 61.81 51.48
CA LYS A 306 -46.78 60.94 50.30
C LYS A 306 -45.50 61.22 49.50
N LYS A 307 -45.08 62.48 49.36
CA LYS A 307 -43.82 62.82 48.68
C LYS A 307 -42.60 62.32 49.46
N GLU A 308 -42.57 62.55 50.77
CA GLU A 308 -41.48 62.14 51.66
C GLU A 308 -41.32 60.61 51.64
N ARG A 309 -42.44 59.89 51.77
CA ARG A 309 -42.49 58.42 51.65
C ARG A 309 -41.99 57.91 50.30
N LEU A 310 -42.28 58.60 49.20
CA LEU A 310 -41.76 58.23 47.87
C LEU A 310 -40.25 58.45 47.75
N HIS A 311 -39.71 59.52 48.31
CA HIS A 311 -38.25 59.72 48.36
C HIS A 311 -37.57 58.67 49.25
N GLU A 312 -38.17 58.29 50.39
CA GLU A 312 -37.61 57.25 51.26
C GLU A 312 -37.63 55.87 50.59
N GLN A 313 -38.71 55.52 49.89
CA GLN A 313 -38.79 54.31 49.05
C GLN A 313 -37.77 54.32 47.91
N GLN A 314 -37.55 55.45 47.23
CA GLN A 314 -36.50 55.59 46.23
C GLN A 314 -35.11 55.37 46.86
N TYR A 315 -34.84 55.98 48.01
CA TYR A 315 -33.56 55.87 48.70
C TYR A 315 -33.24 54.44 49.13
N GLN A 316 -34.23 53.72 49.70
CA GLN A 316 -34.10 52.30 50.04
C GLN A 316 -33.86 51.44 48.78
N ALA A 317 -34.63 51.65 47.71
CA ALA A 317 -34.46 50.92 46.45
C ALA A 317 -33.09 51.16 45.76
N HIS A 318 -32.44 52.30 46.03
CA HIS A 318 -31.08 52.57 45.57
C HIS A 318 -29.99 51.91 46.44
N GLN A 319 -30.28 51.56 47.70
CA GLN A 319 -29.35 50.81 48.57
C GLN A 319 -29.42 49.29 48.36
N GLU A 320 -30.57 48.76 47.92
CA GLU A 320 -30.77 47.32 47.70
C GLU A 320 -30.21 46.79 46.37
N GLN A 321 -29.67 47.64 45.48
CA GLN A 321 -28.99 47.16 44.29
C GLN A 321 -27.65 46.50 44.67
N PRO A 322 -27.48 45.17 44.48
CA PRO A 322 -26.21 44.53 44.75
C PRO A 322 -25.14 45.06 43.78
N ILE A 323 -23.95 45.32 44.31
CA ILE A 323 -22.75 45.60 43.51
C ILE A 323 -22.35 44.28 42.83
N ASN A 324 -22.96 44.00 41.68
CA ASN A 324 -22.56 42.91 40.79
C ASN A 324 -21.23 43.31 40.10
N ASN A 325 -20.13 42.92 40.74
CA ASN A 325 -18.80 42.83 40.13
C ASN A 325 -18.70 41.61 39.20
#